data_AF-A0AAV4CQ76-F1
#
_entry.id   AF-A0AAV4CQ76-F1
#
_cell.length_a   1.000
_cell.length_b   1.000
_cell.length_c   1.000
_cell.angle_alpha   90.00
_cell.angle_beta   90.00
_cell.angle_gamma   90.00
#
_symmetry.space_group_name_H-M   'P 1'
#
loop_
_entity.id
_entity.type
_entity.pdbx_description
1 polymer ?
#
loop_
_entity_poly.entity_id
_entity_poly.type
_entity_poly.pdbx_seq_one_letter_code
_entity_poly.pdbx_strand_id
1 'polypeptide(L)'
;MVHQLYGQKTMRGHILSLVRCWLLHHVIVQFSICTLASESTRYVRYNDRSLICNSDLIPLTSSPANYLVCARTCERQPDCTAFMFTRNSPGVQGTTCSWCPANDIVNISYTPADPLLVTWTKILGYLVFPNNSSIQEPIPSTLSVGRVVIFQARVPDPAPQRSFFSLCVNKLHKIAVRVAARFNYNGDQERVVISTQKAWQWELAYSPEDFFPFSPGQKIEIAVLGRSEGFDVYLNGDYIRTVNRTASWVGQINYVEVENFEEVLITI
;
A
#
# COMPACT_ATOMS: atom_id res chain seq x y z
N MET A 1 7.06 -84.32 -11.16
CA MET A 1 6.33 -85.27 -12.02
C MET A 1 4.93 -85.44 -11.44
N VAL A 2 3.99 -84.54 -11.73
CA VAL A 2 2.52 -84.77 -11.68
C VAL A 2 1.89 -83.73 -12.63
N HIS A 3 1.13 -84.25 -13.59
CA HIS A 3 0.32 -83.57 -14.62
C HIS A 3 -0.89 -82.83 -14.00
N GLN A 4 -1.22 -81.62 -14.46
CA GLN A 4 -2.36 -81.28 -15.37
C GLN A 4 -3.77 -81.69 -14.90
N LEU A 5 -4.72 -80.74 -14.96
CA LEU A 5 -6.05 -80.76 -15.62
C LEU A 5 -6.90 -79.59 -15.05
N TYR A 6 -7.12 -78.46 -15.75
CA TYR A 6 -8.08 -78.14 -16.83
C TYR A 6 -9.58 -78.21 -16.48
N GLY A 7 -10.30 -77.10 -16.75
CA GLY A 7 -11.76 -76.97 -16.79
C GLY A 7 -12.24 -75.53 -16.52
N GLN A 8 -12.10 -74.55 -17.44
CA GLN A 8 -12.97 -74.16 -18.57
C GLN A 8 -14.42 -73.76 -18.26
N LYS A 9 -14.77 -72.48 -18.57
CA LYS A 9 -15.95 -71.93 -19.30
C LYS A 9 -16.16 -70.46 -18.86
N THR A 10 -16.36 -69.43 -19.69
CA THR A 10 -16.89 -69.26 -21.06
C THR A 10 -16.44 -67.86 -21.56
N MET A 11 -15.71 -67.76 -22.68
CA MET A 11 -16.12 -67.24 -24.01
C MET A 11 -16.98 -65.97 -24.03
N ARG A 12 -16.43 -64.84 -24.51
CA ARG A 12 -16.43 -64.33 -25.92
C ARG A 12 -17.84 -63.86 -26.35
N GLY A 13 -18.05 -62.67 -26.91
CA GLY A 13 -17.14 -61.64 -27.41
C GLY A 13 -17.93 -60.39 -27.82
N HIS A 14 -17.21 -59.27 -28.04
CA HIS A 14 -17.06 -58.62 -29.36
C HIS A 14 -18.24 -57.65 -29.67
N ILE A 15 -18.08 -56.34 -29.87
CA ILE A 15 -17.14 -55.64 -30.76
C ILE A 15 -17.23 -54.10 -30.56
N LEU A 16 -16.05 -53.45 -30.54
CA LEU A 16 -15.61 -52.13 -31.06
C LEU A 16 -16.51 -50.88 -30.91
N SER A 17 -16.02 -49.72 -30.45
CA SER A 17 -14.93 -48.91 -31.04
C SER A 17 -14.37 -47.93 -29.98
N LEU A 18 -13.09 -48.00 -29.57
CA LEU A 18 -11.96 -47.15 -30.05
C LEU A 18 -12.34 -45.65 -30.09
N VAL A 19 -11.78 -44.77 -29.24
CA VAL A 19 -10.38 -44.29 -29.27
C VAL A 19 -9.81 -44.07 -27.86
N ARG A 20 -8.56 -44.54 -27.68
CA ARG A 20 -7.64 -44.30 -26.55
C ARG A 20 -6.98 -42.93 -26.66
N CYS A 21 -6.68 -42.29 -25.54
CA CYS A 21 -5.39 -41.60 -25.40
C CYS A 21 -4.73 -42.01 -24.08
N TRP A 22 -3.47 -42.43 -24.21
CA TRP A 22 -2.64 -43.08 -23.20
C TRP A 22 -1.85 -42.06 -22.37
N LEU A 23 -1.67 -42.45 -21.12
CA LEU A 23 -0.66 -42.10 -20.12
C LEU A 23 0.64 -41.43 -20.62
N LEU A 24 1.09 -40.40 -19.88
CA LEU A 24 2.44 -40.36 -19.31
C LEU A 24 2.56 -39.35 -18.14
N HIS A 25 3.19 -39.84 -17.07
CA HIS A 25 3.76 -39.21 -15.87
C HIS A 25 3.73 -37.68 -15.71
N HIS A 26 3.27 -37.20 -14.55
CA HIS A 26 4.05 -36.34 -13.64
C HIS A 26 3.28 -36.07 -12.33
N VAL A 27 3.97 -36.27 -11.21
CA VAL A 27 3.58 -35.75 -9.89
C VAL A 27 3.60 -34.23 -9.96
N ILE A 28 2.44 -33.57 -9.91
CA ILE A 28 2.30 -32.20 -9.41
C ILE A 28 0.95 -32.12 -8.67
N VAL A 29 1.02 -32.22 -7.35
CA VAL A 29 0.01 -31.63 -6.47
C VAL A 29 0.24 -30.13 -6.55
N GLN A 30 -0.54 -29.43 -7.39
CA GLN A 30 -0.71 -27.99 -7.25
C GLN A 30 -2.09 -27.74 -6.65
N PHE A 31 -2.09 -27.72 -5.32
CA PHE A 31 -2.93 -26.79 -4.59
C PHE A 31 -2.55 -25.38 -5.04
N SER A 32 -3.30 -24.83 -6.00
CA SER A 32 -3.39 -23.38 -6.17
C SER A 32 -4.79 -22.99 -5.76
N ILE A 33 -4.98 -22.93 -4.44
CA ILE A 33 -5.98 -22.05 -3.85
C ILE A 33 -5.57 -20.66 -4.33
N CYS A 34 -6.26 -20.12 -5.34
CA CYS A 34 -6.38 -18.68 -5.48
C CYS A 34 -7.04 -18.20 -4.21
N THR A 35 -6.22 -17.90 -3.20
CA THR A 35 -6.63 -17.07 -2.10
C THR A 35 -7.01 -15.76 -2.75
N LEU A 36 -8.32 -15.47 -2.70
CA LEU A 36 -8.82 -14.11 -2.81
C LEU A 36 -7.85 -13.25 -2.01
N ALA A 37 -7.08 -12.40 -2.70
CA ALA A 37 -6.36 -11.33 -2.03
C ALA A 37 -7.46 -10.51 -1.36
N SER A 38 -7.70 -10.75 -0.06
CA SER A 38 -8.61 -9.91 0.69
C SER A 38 -7.99 -8.52 0.62
N GLU A 39 -8.66 -7.59 -0.04
CA GLU A 39 -8.31 -6.17 0.08
C GLU A 39 -8.35 -5.84 1.56
N SER A 40 -7.19 -5.84 2.22
CA SER A 40 -7.15 -5.52 3.64
C SER A 40 -7.32 -4.01 3.71
N THR A 41 -8.51 -3.54 4.05
CA THR A 41 -8.69 -2.12 4.34
C THR A 41 -8.12 -1.84 5.73
N ARG A 42 -7.31 -0.79 5.83
CA ARG A 42 -6.80 -0.28 7.11
C ARG A 42 -6.99 1.22 7.17
N TYR A 43 -6.97 1.80 8.37
CA TYR A 43 -6.89 3.26 8.55
C TYR A 43 -5.61 3.59 9.30
N VAL A 44 -4.90 4.59 8.81
CA VAL A 44 -3.73 5.15 9.51
C VAL A 44 -4.08 6.50 10.11
N ARG A 45 -3.55 6.70 11.31
CA ARG A 45 -3.70 7.89 12.12
C ARG A 45 -2.75 8.98 11.64
N TYR A 46 -3.27 10.17 11.39
CA TYR A 46 -2.48 11.38 11.14
C TYR A 46 -2.75 12.38 12.25
N ASN A 47 -1.84 12.37 13.24
CA ASN A 47 -1.81 13.40 14.28
C ASN A 47 -1.65 14.76 13.62
N ASP A 48 -2.24 15.82 14.19
CA ASP A 48 -2.09 17.23 13.77
C ASP A 48 -2.68 17.65 12.41
N ARG A 49 -3.34 16.71 11.73
CA ARG A 49 -3.99 16.96 10.43
C ARG A 49 -5.50 17.09 10.59
N SER A 50 -6.10 17.99 9.84
CA SER A 50 -7.55 18.11 9.64
C SER A 50 -7.92 17.87 8.18
N LEU A 51 -9.08 17.27 8.00
CA LEU A 51 -9.72 17.14 6.70
C LEU A 51 -10.29 18.50 6.27
N ILE A 52 -10.03 18.91 5.03
CA ILE A 52 -10.73 20.03 4.38
C ILE A 52 -11.71 19.42 3.38
N CYS A 53 -13.00 19.62 3.65
CA CYS A 53 -14.10 19.15 2.83
C CYS A 53 -14.76 20.32 2.12
N ASN A 54 -15.12 20.14 0.85
CA ASN A 54 -15.90 21.13 0.09
C ASN A 54 -17.40 21.07 0.40
N SER A 55 -17.82 20.08 1.18
CA SER A 55 -19.18 19.89 1.68
C SER A 55 -19.16 19.80 3.22
N ASP A 56 -20.34 19.86 3.83
CA ASP A 56 -20.47 19.65 5.27
C ASP A 56 -20.03 18.23 5.65
N LEU A 57 -19.28 18.13 6.75
CA LEU A 57 -18.87 16.82 7.27
C LEU A 57 -20.10 16.01 7.68
N ILE A 58 -20.19 14.78 7.19
CA ILE A 58 -21.31 13.88 7.47
C ILE A 58 -21.04 13.16 8.79
N PRO A 59 -21.93 13.24 9.80
CA PRO A 59 -21.76 12.49 11.05
C PRO A 59 -21.81 10.97 10.81
N LEU A 60 -20.89 10.22 11.40
CA LEU A 60 -20.97 8.76 11.48
C LEU A 60 -21.89 8.42 12.67
N THR A 61 -23.09 7.93 12.39
CA THR A 61 -24.28 7.84 13.28
C THR A 61 -24.14 7.02 14.56
N SER A 62 -22.99 6.40 14.84
CA SER A 62 -22.73 5.72 16.10
C SER A 62 -22.12 6.70 17.11
N SER A 63 -22.65 6.79 18.32
CA SER A 63 -21.94 7.33 19.49
C SER A 63 -20.67 6.48 19.71
N PRO A 64 -19.51 6.84 19.16
CA PRO A 64 -18.44 5.87 18.95
C PRO A 64 -17.54 5.85 20.19
N ALA A 65 -17.50 4.73 20.91
CA ALA A 65 -16.62 4.60 22.08
C ALA A 65 -15.12 4.79 21.74
N ASN A 66 -14.72 4.61 20.47
CA ASN A 66 -13.34 4.80 20.00
C ASN A 66 -13.25 4.89 18.46
N TYR A 67 -12.04 5.15 17.96
CA TYR A 67 -11.72 5.28 16.53
C TYR A 67 -11.97 4.00 15.71
N LEU A 68 -11.91 2.80 16.30
CA LEU A 68 -12.16 1.55 15.58
C LEU A 68 -13.62 1.45 15.13
N VAL A 69 -14.56 1.95 15.94
CA VAL A 69 -15.98 2.04 15.56
C VAL A 69 -16.16 2.99 14.38
N CYS A 70 -15.44 4.11 14.39
CA CYS A 70 -15.49 5.10 13.30
C CYS A 70 -14.91 4.53 12.00
N ALA A 71 -13.77 3.84 12.08
CA ALA A 71 -13.17 3.14 10.96
C ALA A 71 -14.14 2.12 10.33
N ARG A 72 -14.75 1.25 11.14
CA ARG A 72 -15.73 0.27 10.65
C ARG A 72 -16.98 0.91 10.04
N THR A 73 -17.41 2.05 10.58
CA THR A 73 -18.59 2.76 10.06
C THR A 73 -18.25 3.46 8.74
N CYS A 74 -17.06 4.07 8.65
CA CYS A 74 -16.51 4.62 7.42
C CYS A 74 -16.33 3.52 6.36
N GLU A 75 -15.85 2.32 6.71
CA GLU A 75 -15.72 1.20 5.75
C GLU A 75 -17.04 0.78 5.09
N ARG A 76 -18.15 0.94 5.80
CA ARG A 76 -19.49 0.63 5.26
C ARG A 76 -19.98 1.69 4.27
N GLN A 77 -19.36 2.87 4.27
CA GLN A 77 -19.65 3.90 3.28
C GLN A 77 -18.71 3.71 2.08
N PRO A 78 -19.25 3.55 0.85
CA PRO A 78 -18.45 3.20 -0.33
C PRO A 78 -17.40 4.26 -0.69
N ASP A 79 -17.66 5.51 -0.35
CA ASP A 79 -16.89 6.71 -0.68
C ASP A 79 -16.17 7.32 0.55
N CYS A 80 -16.23 6.67 1.71
CA CYS A 80 -15.48 7.16 2.86
C CYS A 80 -14.01 6.73 2.78
N THR A 81 -13.15 7.73 2.56
CA THR A 81 -11.70 7.56 2.44
C THR A 81 -10.94 8.22 3.58
N ALA A 82 -11.55 9.17 4.28
CA ALA A 82 -11.02 9.75 5.50
C ALA A 82 -12.14 10.09 6.48
N PHE A 83 -11.84 10.02 7.77
CA PHE A 83 -12.73 10.47 8.84
C PHE A 83 -11.97 11.27 9.89
N MET A 84 -12.67 12.18 10.53
CA MET A 84 -12.19 12.95 11.67
C MET A 84 -12.68 12.28 12.96
N PHE A 85 -11.76 12.11 13.90
CA PHE A 85 -12.03 11.59 15.24
C PHE A 85 -11.69 12.67 16.25
N THR A 86 -12.68 13.07 17.06
CA THR A 86 -12.47 14.02 18.16
C THR A 86 -12.60 13.31 19.50
N ARG A 87 -11.59 13.41 20.37
CA ARG A 87 -11.61 12.84 21.72
C ARG A 87 -12.00 13.90 22.75
N ASN A 88 -13.19 13.82 23.34
CA ASN A 88 -13.64 14.62 24.51
C ASN A 88 -13.11 16.07 24.53
N SER A 89 -13.74 16.94 23.73
CA SER A 89 -13.42 18.37 23.70
C SER A 89 -14.09 19.14 24.84
N PRO A 90 -13.42 20.14 25.47
CA PRO A 90 -14.06 21.02 26.44
C PRO A 90 -15.31 21.67 25.82
N GLY A 91 -16.50 21.34 26.32
CA GLY A 91 -17.79 21.83 25.81
C GLY A 91 -18.57 20.86 24.92
N VAL A 92 -17.98 19.73 24.51
CA VAL A 92 -18.68 18.64 23.80
C VAL A 92 -18.60 17.38 24.66
N GLN A 93 -19.72 16.99 25.29
CA GLN A 93 -19.80 15.70 25.98
C GLN A 93 -19.82 14.57 24.92
N GLY A 94 -18.70 13.87 24.78
CA GLY A 94 -18.60 12.66 23.99
C GLY A 94 -17.53 12.70 22.89
N THR A 95 -17.24 11.52 22.37
CA THR A 95 -16.45 11.30 21.16
C THR A 95 -17.32 11.52 19.94
N THR A 96 -16.82 12.26 18.95
CA THR A 96 -17.52 12.48 17.68
C THR A 96 -16.70 11.96 16.52
N CYS A 97 -17.41 11.44 15.52
CA CYS A 97 -16.83 10.99 14.27
C CYS A 97 -17.62 11.54 13.10
N SER A 98 -16.91 12.13 12.17
CA SER A 98 -17.47 12.65 10.93
C SER A 98 -16.56 12.31 9.77
N TRP A 99 -17.10 12.29 8.56
CA TRP A 99 -16.34 11.97 7.37
C TRP A 99 -16.72 12.88 6.21
N CYS A 100 -15.85 12.93 5.20
CA CYS A 100 -16.07 13.67 3.97
C CYS A 100 -16.10 12.65 2.81
N PRO A 101 -17.08 12.73 1.90
CA PRO A 101 -17.07 11.99 0.65
C PRO A 101 -15.75 12.15 -0.09
N ALA A 102 -15.17 11.07 -0.62
CA ALA A 102 -13.87 11.10 -1.29
C ALA A 102 -13.74 12.19 -2.36
N ASN A 103 -14.82 12.44 -3.09
CA ASN A 103 -14.87 13.44 -4.17
C ASN A 103 -14.92 14.88 -3.64
N ASP A 104 -15.31 15.08 -2.38
CA ASP A 104 -15.41 16.38 -1.74
C ASP A 104 -14.17 16.71 -0.89
N ILE A 105 -13.26 15.75 -0.70
CA ILE A 105 -11.98 15.99 -0.05
C ILE A 105 -11.12 16.83 -0.98
N VAL A 106 -11.07 18.12 -0.70
CA VAL A 106 -10.15 19.03 -1.39
C VAL A 106 -8.76 18.89 -0.83
N ASN A 107 -8.60 18.69 0.48
CA ASN A 107 -7.29 18.60 1.10
C ASN A 107 -7.29 17.89 2.46
N ILE A 108 -6.11 17.53 2.93
CA ILE A 108 -5.83 17.26 4.35
C ILE A 108 -4.78 18.29 4.77
N SER A 109 -5.12 19.22 5.66
CA SER A 109 -4.24 20.32 6.05
C SER A 109 -3.65 20.15 7.45
N TYR A 110 -2.55 20.85 7.70
CA TYR A 110 -2.04 21.04 9.06
C TYR A 110 -2.86 22.14 9.73
N THR A 111 -3.55 21.81 10.81
CA THR A 111 -4.25 22.78 11.65
C THR A 111 -3.77 22.57 13.08
N PRO A 112 -2.68 23.25 13.48
CA PRO A 112 -2.17 23.16 14.84
C PRO A 112 -3.07 23.98 15.75
N ALA A 113 -4.00 23.35 16.45
CA ALA A 113 -4.69 24.01 17.56
C ALA A 113 -5.44 23.01 18.45
N ASP A 114 -6.01 21.96 17.86
CA ASP A 114 -6.85 21.03 18.63
C ASP A 114 -6.12 19.70 18.86
N PRO A 115 -5.51 19.46 20.03
CA PRO A 115 -4.88 18.18 20.36
C PRO A 115 -5.89 17.01 20.40
N LEU A 116 -7.17 17.30 20.32
CA LEU A 116 -8.25 16.32 20.44
C LEU A 116 -8.76 15.86 19.07
N LEU A 117 -8.44 16.61 18.01
CA LEU A 117 -8.86 16.31 16.65
C LEU A 117 -7.77 15.54 15.89
N VAL A 118 -8.16 14.42 15.29
CA VAL A 118 -7.24 13.55 14.54
C VAL A 118 -7.89 13.11 13.25
N THR A 119 -7.17 13.22 12.14
CA THR A 119 -7.60 12.69 10.84
C THR A 119 -7.12 11.25 10.67
N TRP A 120 -8.00 10.40 10.19
CA TRP A 120 -7.71 9.01 9.85
C TRP A 120 -7.99 8.77 8.38
N THR A 121 -7.09 8.07 7.71
CA THR A 121 -7.13 7.91 6.26
C THR A 121 -7.13 6.44 5.89
N LYS A 122 -8.06 6.06 5.00
CA LYS A 122 -8.24 4.68 4.50
C LYS A 122 -7.11 4.30 3.57
N ILE A 123 -6.74 3.02 3.65
CA ILE A 123 -5.68 2.37 2.92
C ILE A 123 -6.23 1.07 2.36
N LEU A 124 -6.05 0.81 1.07
CA LEU A 124 -6.46 -0.41 0.36
C LEU A 124 -5.24 -1.28 0.03
N GLY A 125 -5.10 -2.44 0.67
CA GLY A 125 -3.97 -3.32 0.42
C GLY A 125 -3.91 -3.92 -0.98
N TYR A 126 -2.74 -3.84 -1.62
CA TYR A 126 -2.36 -4.71 -2.73
C TYR A 126 -1.07 -5.47 -2.38
N LEU A 127 -0.98 -6.75 -2.78
CA LEU A 127 0.21 -7.55 -2.55
C LEU A 127 1.07 -7.51 -3.81
N VAL A 128 2.22 -6.86 -3.73
CA VAL A 128 3.24 -6.90 -4.78
C VAL A 128 4.35 -7.80 -4.28
N PHE A 129 4.50 -9.00 -4.85
CA PHE A 129 5.58 -9.93 -4.49
C PHE A 129 6.73 -9.78 -5.47
N PRO A 130 7.88 -9.22 -5.08
CA PRO A 130 9.03 -9.23 -5.97
C PRO A 130 10.03 -10.33 -5.66
N ASN A 131 10.61 -10.86 -6.73
CA ASN A 131 11.94 -11.44 -6.73
C ASN A 131 12.76 -10.65 -7.75
N ASN A 132 13.78 -9.91 -7.29
CA ASN A 132 14.88 -9.25 -8.04
C ASN A 132 14.82 -7.71 -8.26
N SER A 133 15.99 -7.16 -8.63
CA SER A 133 16.62 -5.87 -8.28
C SER A 133 16.06 -4.53 -8.80
N SER A 134 14.91 -4.48 -9.45
CA SER A 134 14.16 -3.23 -9.64
C SER A 134 12.76 -3.57 -10.13
N ILE A 135 11.73 -3.08 -9.45
CA ILE A 135 10.33 -3.41 -9.69
C ILE A 135 9.64 -2.17 -10.21
N GLN A 136 8.89 -2.30 -11.30
CA GLN A 136 8.02 -1.23 -11.78
C GLN A 136 6.63 -1.79 -12.09
N GLU A 137 5.70 -1.61 -11.17
CA GLU A 137 4.37 -2.23 -11.23
C GLU A 137 3.25 -1.20 -11.28
N PRO A 138 2.18 -1.46 -12.04
CA PRO A 138 1.00 -0.61 -12.01
C PRO A 138 0.35 -0.70 -10.64
N ILE A 139 -0.13 0.44 -10.13
CA ILE A 139 -1.00 0.42 -8.97
C ILE A 139 -2.46 0.22 -9.41
N PRO A 140 -3.26 -0.59 -8.70
CA PRO A 140 -4.58 -1.02 -9.21
C PRO A 140 -5.63 0.09 -9.25
N SER A 141 -5.41 1.17 -8.52
CA SER A 141 -6.20 2.39 -8.62
C SER A 141 -5.29 3.61 -8.55
N THR A 142 -5.73 4.73 -9.13
CA THR A 142 -4.99 5.98 -9.03
C THR A 142 -5.01 6.51 -7.61
N LEU A 143 -3.94 7.17 -7.19
CA LEU A 143 -3.93 7.85 -5.90
C LEU A 143 -4.89 9.06 -5.94
N SER A 144 -5.65 9.30 -4.89
CA SER A 144 -6.48 10.50 -4.75
C SER A 144 -6.14 11.26 -3.47
N VAL A 145 -6.65 12.49 -3.37
CA VAL A 145 -6.53 13.27 -2.12
C VAL A 145 -7.17 12.47 -0.98
N GLY A 146 -6.48 12.38 0.15
CA GLY A 146 -6.95 11.58 1.28
C GLY A 146 -6.86 10.07 1.08
N ARG A 147 -5.94 9.61 0.23
CA ARG A 147 -5.47 8.21 0.18
C ARG A 147 -3.99 8.14 0.49
N VAL A 148 -3.53 7.02 1.02
CA VAL A 148 -2.12 6.84 1.38
C VAL A 148 -1.54 5.58 0.76
N VAL A 149 -0.43 5.72 0.05
CA VAL A 149 0.37 4.56 -0.32
C VAL A 149 1.29 4.19 0.83
N ILE A 150 1.12 3.00 1.40
CA ILE A 150 2.03 2.38 2.36
C ILE A 150 2.88 1.32 1.66
N PHE A 151 4.18 1.57 1.64
CA PHE A 151 5.22 0.64 1.26
C PHE A 151 5.85 0.04 2.51
N GLN A 152 5.73 -1.27 2.68
CA GLN A 152 6.42 -2.03 3.72
C GLN A 152 7.48 -2.90 3.05
N ALA A 153 8.65 -2.98 3.66
CA ALA A 153 9.73 -3.83 3.14
C ALA A 153 10.74 -4.17 4.23
N ARG A 154 11.70 -5.02 3.88
CA ARG A 154 12.90 -5.33 4.65
C ARG A 154 14.13 -4.73 3.94
N VAL A 155 15.00 -4.10 4.71
CA VAL A 155 16.31 -3.64 4.21
C VAL A 155 17.19 -4.87 3.98
N PRO A 156 17.86 -5.01 2.82
CA PRO A 156 18.77 -6.12 2.58
C PRO A 156 19.90 -6.21 3.61
N ASP A 157 20.42 -7.41 3.83
CA ASP A 157 21.59 -7.66 4.68
C ASP A 157 22.63 -8.49 3.91
N PRO A 158 23.78 -7.91 3.49
CA PRO A 158 24.23 -6.55 3.82
C PRO A 158 23.42 -5.44 3.12
N ALA A 159 23.37 -4.26 3.75
CA ALA A 159 22.69 -3.12 3.16
C ALA A 159 23.36 -2.69 1.84
N PRO A 160 22.56 -2.32 0.81
CA PRO A 160 23.07 -1.81 -0.46
C PRO A 160 23.63 -0.40 -0.29
N GLN A 161 24.29 0.15 -1.31
CA GLN A 161 24.68 1.57 -1.28
C GLN A 161 23.46 2.50 -1.19
N ARG A 162 22.36 2.13 -1.86
CA ARG A 162 21.11 2.88 -1.89
C ARG A 162 19.92 1.95 -2.14
N SER A 163 18.79 2.26 -1.52
CA SER A 163 17.47 1.69 -1.83
C SER A 163 16.46 2.80 -2.05
N PHE A 164 15.41 2.57 -2.84
CA PHE A 164 14.34 3.57 -2.97
C PHE A 164 12.98 2.98 -3.30
N PHE A 165 11.97 3.79 -2.98
CA PHE A 165 10.58 3.62 -3.39
C PHE A 165 10.13 4.92 -4.11
N SER A 166 9.44 4.80 -5.24
CA SER A 166 8.93 5.96 -5.99
C SER A 166 7.47 5.77 -6.39
N LEU A 167 6.70 6.86 -6.32
CA LEU A 167 5.40 7.00 -6.97
C LEU A 167 5.59 7.67 -8.33
N CYS A 168 5.03 7.06 -9.36
CA CYS A 168 5.23 7.42 -10.76
C CYS A 168 3.87 7.68 -11.45
N VAL A 169 3.86 8.70 -12.33
CA VAL A 169 2.69 9.06 -13.16
C VAL A 169 2.53 8.15 -14.39
N ASN A 170 3.61 7.50 -14.81
CA ASN A 170 3.63 6.52 -15.90
C ASN A 170 4.92 5.70 -15.82
N LYS A 171 5.04 4.70 -16.70
CA LYS A 171 6.27 3.90 -16.83
C LYS A 171 7.49 4.69 -17.31
N LEU A 172 7.32 5.89 -17.89
CA LEU A 172 8.39 6.71 -18.47
C LEU A 172 9.14 7.56 -17.41
N HIS A 173 9.19 7.10 -16.16
CA HIS A 173 9.91 7.72 -15.04
C HIS A 173 9.50 9.17 -14.71
N LYS A 174 8.26 9.57 -14.98
CA LYS A 174 7.73 10.83 -14.43
C LYS A 174 7.45 10.64 -12.93
N ILE A 175 8.50 10.81 -12.12
CA ILE A 175 8.51 10.57 -10.68
C ILE A 175 7.86 11.74 -9.96
N ALA A 176 6.75 11.45 -9.29
CA ALA A 176 6.05 12.42 -8.46
C ALA A 176 6.73 12.60 -7.11
N VAL A 177 7.11 11.48 -6.48
CA VAL A 177 7.91 11.46 -5.26
C VAL A 177 8.72 10.17 -5.21
N ARG A 178 9.98 10.30 -4.80
CA ARG A 178 10.88 9.18 -4.50
C ARG A 178 11.42 9.38 -3.09
N VAL A 179 11.39 8.30 -2.32
CA VAL A 179 12.00 8.22 -1.00
C VAL A 179 13.17 7.24 -1.11
N ALA A 180 14.39 7.76 -0.94
CA ALA A 180 15.61 6.98 -1.09
C ALA A 180 16.39 6.93 0.23
N ALA A 181 16.73 5.72 0.67
CA ALA A 181 17.71 5.48 1.72
C ALA A 181 19.10 5.41 1.09
N ARG A 182 20.00 6.34 1.44
CA ARG A 182 21.40 6.34 1.01
C ARG A 182 22.26 5.88 2.19
N PHE A 183 22.69 4.62 2.17
CA PHE A 183 23.57 4.08 3.22
C PHE A 183 24.99 4.60 3.04
N ASN A 184 25.49 4.55 1.80
CA ASN A 184 26.77 5.12 1.39
C ASN A 184 26.74 5.34 -0.13
N TYR A 185 26.22 6.48 -0.56
CA TYR A 185 25.98 6.75 -1.99
C TYR A 185 26.28 8.20 -2.34
N ASN A 186 27.17 8.42 -3.32
CA ASN A 186 27.57 9.74 -3.81
C ASN A 186 28.01 10.72 -2.70
N GLY A 187 28.71 10.23 -1.68
CA GLY A 187 29.18 11.03 -0.55
C GLY A 187 28.13 11.29 0.53
N ASP A 188 26.88 10.87 0.35
CA ASP A 188 25.91 10.80 1.44
C ASP A 188 26.13 9.51 2.24
N GLN A 189 26.30 9.66 3.55
CA GLN A 189 26.27 8.58 4.51
C GLN A 189 24.96 8.68 5.30
N GLU A 190 24.27 7.54 5.44
CA GLU A 190 23.08 7.39 6.27
C GLU A 190 22.09 8.56 6.14
N ARG A 191 21.61 8.78 4.91
CA ARG A 191 20.73 9.91 4.60
C ARG A 191 19.46 9.48 3.89
N VAL A 192 18.33 10.03 4.33
CA VAL A 192 17.06 9.90 3.60
C VAL A 192 16.93 11.07 2.64
N VAL A 193 16.72 10.76 1.35
CA VAL A 193 16.51 11.75 0.31
C VAL A 193 15.11 11.59 -0.24
N ILE A 194 14.31 12.64 -0.10
CA ILE A 194 13.02 12.78 -0.75
C ILE A 194 13.23 13.60 -2.01
N SER A 195 13.02 13.00 -3.17
CA SER A 195 13.22 13.67 -4.46
C SER A 195 11.98 13.66 -5.32
N THR A 196 11.90 14.66 -6.20
CA THR A 196 10.87 14.72 -7.23
C THR A 196 11.48 15.15 -8.55
N GLN A 197 10.84 14.78 -9.67
CA GLN A 197 11.29 15.20 -10.98
C GLN A 197 10.31 16.22 -11.58
N LYS A 198 10.83 17.40 -11.96
CA LYS A 198 10.06 18.48 -12.58
C LYS A 198 10.80 18.96 -13.81
N ALA A 199 10.17 18.89 -14.98
CA ALA A 199 10.78 19.30 -16.25
C ALA A 199 12.22 18.77 -16.44
N TRP A 200 12.41 17.47 -16.16
CA TRP A 200 13.70 16.76 -16.24
C TRP A 200 14.76 17.17 -15.21
N GLN A 201 14.44 18.09 -14.31
CA GLN A 201 15.32 18.45 -13.19
C GLN A 201 14.89 17.75 -11.91
N TRP A 202 15.88 17.38 -11.10
CA TRP A 202 15.67 16.81 -9.78
C TRP A 202 15.58 17.91 -8.74
N GLU A 203 14.49 17.93 -7.99
CA GLU A 203 14.38 18.68 -6.76
C GLU A 203 14.63 17.71 -5.60
N LEU A 204 15.62 18.00 -4.77
CA LEU A 204 16.04 17.15 -3.65
C LEU A 204 15.68 17.83 -2.33
N ALA A 205 15.21 17.02 -1.39
CA ALA A 205 15.10 17.37 0.00
C ALA A 205 15.69 16.26 0.86
N TYR A 206 16.30 16.64 1.96
CA TYR A 206 16.98 15.74 2.87
C TYR A 206 16.18 15.61 4.17
N SER A 207 16.27 14.46 4.84
CA SER A 207 15.84 14.33 6.23
C SER A 207 16.68 15.21 7.16
N PRO A 208 16.22 15.44 8.41
CA PRO A 208 17.07 15.97 9.47
C PRO A 208 18.38 15.17 9.60
N GLU A 209 19.47 15.83 10.02
CA GLU A 209 20.82 15.23 10.04
C GLU A 209 20.90 13.94 10.88
N ASP A 210 20.18 13.87 12.00
CA ASP A 210 20.18 12.71 12.90
C ASP A 210 19.06 11.69 12.60
N PHE A 211 18.45 11.74 11.41
CA PHE A 211 17.33 10.88 11.05
C PHE A 211 17.67 9.94 9.88
N PHE A 212 17.96 8.69 10.22
CA PHE A 212 18.14 7.58 9.28
C PHE A 212 17.65 6.25 9.88
N PRO A 213 16.37 5.91 9.78
CA PRO A 213 15.80 4.75 10.46
C PRO A 213 15.89 3.47 9.59
N PHE A 214 17.02 3.27 8.93
CA PHE A 214 17.31 2.09 8.10
C PHE A 214 18.53 1.37 8.64
N SER A 215 18.42 0.06 8.84
CA SER A 215 19.53 -0.82 9.22
C SER A 215 19.41 -2.16 8.48
N PRO A 216 20.53 -2.84 8.17
CA PRO A 216 20.49 -4.15 7.53
C PRO A 216 19.51 -5.11 8.22
N GLY A 217 18.65 -5.76 7.44
CA GLY A 217 17.66 -6.71 7.93
C GLY A 217 16.45 -6.12 8.66
N GLN A 218 16.38 -4.79 8.84
CA GLN A 218 15.28 -4.11 9.52
C GLN A 218 14.04 -4.03 8.62
N LYS A 219 12.84 -4.19 9.22
CA LYS A 219 11.58 -3.88 8.56
C LYS A 219 11.29 -2.39 8.63
N ILE A 220 10.82 -1.83 7.52
CA ILE A 220 10.52 -0.42 7.36
C ILE A 220 9.13 -0.21 6.78
N GLU A 221 8.57 0.97 7.04
CA GLU A 221 7.32 1.44 6.46
C GLU A 221 7.51 2.86 5.92
N ILE A 222 7.22 3.07 4.64
CA ILE A 222 7.13 4.38 4.00
C ILE A 222 5.66 4.62 3.68
N ALA A 223 5.08 5.69 4.21
CA ALA A 223 3.70 6.08 3.90
C ALA A 223 3.68 7.42 3.16
N VAL A 224 2.96 7.49 2.04
CA VAL A 224 2.83 8.68 1.19
C VAL A 224 1.36 9.05 1.03
N LEU A 225 0.95 10.12 1.69
CA LEU A 225 -0.43 10.63 1.71
C LEU A 225 -0.64 11.66 0.60
N GLY A 226 -1.65 11.45 -0.25
CA GLY A 226 -2.06 12.41 -1.28
C GLY A 226 -2.83 13.62 -0.70
N ARG A 227 -2.44 14.83 -1.09
CA ARG A 227 -3.01 16.14 -0.70
C ARG A 227 -3.36 16.98 -1.93
N SER A 228 -4.19 18.02 -1.82
CA SER A 228 -4.40 18.94 -2.97
C SER A 228 -3.10 19.57 -3.45
N GLU A 229 -2.21 19.88 -2.51
CA GLU A 229 -0.93 20.52 -2.78
C GLU A 229 0.23 19.53 -2.89
N GLY A 230 -0.03 18.22 -3.01
CA GLY A 230 1.00 17.23 -3.33
C GLY A 230 1.00 16.02 -2.41
N PHE A 231 2.12 15.75 -1.73
CA PHE A 231 2.30 14.51 -0.96
C PHE A 231 2.94 14.74 0.40
N ASP A 232 2.35 14.21 1.47
CA ASP A 232 3.05 14.10 2.75
C ASP A 232 3.75 12.75 2.83
N VAL A 233 5.03 12.75 3.19
CA VAL A 233 5.87 11.56 3.33
C VAL A 233 6.12 11.28 4.80
N TYR A 234 5.89 10.03 5.20
CA TYR A 234 6.13 9.49 6.53
C TYR A 234 7.06 8.28 6.42
N LEU A 235 7.90 8.10 7.44
CA LEU A 235 8.79 6.95 7.56
C LEU A 235 8.67 6.38 8.97
N ASN A 236 8.29 5.11 9.08
CA ASN A 236 8.00 4.40 10.33
C ASN A 236 7.03 5.16 11.26
N GLY A 237 6.07 5.88 10.67
CA GLY A 237 5.06 6.68 11.37
C GLY A 237 5.44 8.14 11.63
N ASP A 238 6.72 8.51 11.49
CA ASP A 238 7.18 9.89 11.68
C ASP A 238 6.97 10.73 10.43
N TYR A 239 6.41 11.93 10.59
CA TYR A 239 6.30 12.89 9.49
C TYR A 239 7.68 13.39 9.10
N ILE A 240 8.00 13.28 7.81
CA ILE A 240 9.28 13.74 7.29
C ILE A 240 9.12 15.09 6.61
N ARG A 241 8.16 15.19 5.67
CA ARG A 241 8.06 16.33 4.77
C ARG A 241 6.81 16.31 3.91
N THR A 242 6.38 17.51 3.49
CA THR A 242 5.46 17.73 2.37
C THR A 242 6.22 18.03 1.08
N VAL A 243 5.83 17.34 0.02
CA VAL A 243 6.31 17.48 -1.34
C VAL A 243 5.26 18.24 -2.14
N ASN A 244 5.53 19.50 -2.47
CA ASN A 244 4.55 20.35 -3.14
C ASN A 244 4.39 19.98 -4.62
N ARG A 245 3.17 19.61 -5.02
CA ARG A 245 2.77 19.30 -6.41
C ARG A 245 1.32 19.74 -6.64
N THR A 246 0.94 19.99 -7.88
CA THR A 246 -0.48 20.31 -8.18
C THR A 246 -1.34 19.07 -7.95
N ALA A 247 -2.58 19.24 -7.49
CA ALA A 247 -3.54 18.16 -7.24
C ALA A 247 -3.67 17.17 -8.42
N SER A 248 -3.52 17.68 -9.64
CA SER A 248 -3.52 16.86 -10.87
C SER A 248 -2.45 15.77 -10.90
N TRP A 249 -1.32 15.93 -10.20
CA TRP A 249 -0.28 14.90 -10.12
C TRP A 249 -0.69 13.75 -9.19
N VAL A 250 -1.46 14.02 -8.13
CA VAL A 250 -1.93 12.98 -7.21
C VAL A 250 -2.81 11.99 -7.96
N GLY A 251 -3.83 12.50 -8.67
CA GLY A 251 -4.74 11.71 -9.50
C GLY A 251 -4.08 10.98 -10.69
N GLN A 252 -2.82 11.30 -11.00
CA GLN A 252 -2.07 10.74 -12.12
C GLN A 252 -1.14 9.59 -11.71
N ILE A 253 -0.92 9.35 -10.41
CA ILE A 253 -0.07 8.24 -9.97
C ILE A 253 -0.74 6.93 -10.34
N ASN A 254 -0.01 6.10 -11.08
CA ASN A 254 -0.49 4.80 -11.56
C ASN A 254 0.62 3.74 -11.62
N TYR A 255 1.86 4.07 -11.22
CA TYR A 255 2.96 3.11 -11.05
C TYR A 255 3.72 3.34 -9.75
N VAL A 256 4.29 2.26 -9.25
CA VAL A 256 5.31 2.25 -8.20
C VAL A 256 6.62 1.72 -8.76
N GLU A 257 7.73 2.30 -8.32
CA GLU A 257 9.08 1.86 -8.65
C GLU A 257 9.85 1.57 -7.36
N VAL A 258 10.43 0.37 -7.22
CA VAL A 258 11.16 -0.06 -6.03
C VAL A 258 12.51 -0.64 -6.41
N GLU A 259 13.56 -0.24 -5.71
CA GLU A 259 14.92 -0.77 -5.92
C GLU A 259 15.57 -1.12 -4.58
N ASN A 260 16.24 -2.28 -4.54
CA ASN A 260 17.05 -2.78 -3.43
C ASN A 260 16.33 -2.84 -2.07
N PHE A 261 15.09 -3.35 -2.07
CA PHE A 261 14.35 -3.74 -0.87
C PHE A 261 13.90 -5.21 -1.00
N GLU A 262 13.82 -5.91 0.13
CA GLU A 262 13.34 -7.30 0.25
C GLU A 262 11.93 -7.33 0.85
N GLU A 263 11.21 -8.45 0.74
CA GLU A 263 9.90 -8.65 1.40
C GLU A 263 8.90 -7.49 1.17
N VAL A 264 8.87 -6.93 -0.04
CA VAL A 264 8.08 -5.73 -0.35
C VAL A 264 6.57 -6.03 -0.30
N LEU A 265 5.82 -5.06 0.21
CA LEU A 265 4.36 -5.04 0.27
C LEU A 265 3.87 -3.60 0.04
N ILE A 266 2.91 -3.40 -0.87
CA ILE A 266 2.44 -2.06 -1.28
C ILE A 266 0.92 -1.93 -1.15
N THR A 267 0.48 -1.19 -0.14
CA THR A 267 -0.94 -0.91 0.19
C THR A 267 -1.27 0.54 -0.19
N ILE A 268 -2.47 0.87 -0.67
CA ILE A 268 -2.90 2.18 -1.24
C ILE A 268 -4.29 2.58 -0.77
#